data_AF-A0A661QWX8-F1
#
_entry.id   AF-A0A661QWX8-F1
#
_cell.length_a   1.000
_cell.length_b   1.000
_cell.length_c   1.000
_cell.angle_alpha   90.00
_cell.angle_beta   90.00
_cell.angle_gamma   90.00
#
_symmetry.space_group_name_H-M   'P 1'
#
loop_
_entity.id
_entity.type
_entity.pdbx_description
1 polymer ?
#
loop_
_entity_poly.entity_id
_entity_poly.type
_entity_poly.pdbx_seq_one_letter_code
_entity_poly.pdbx_strand_id
1 'polypeptide(L)'
;MLTAILSRAVPEVRVESVEVKWWSDEPDTSDEVYVVFVEPDHKRYWERFHVRYPHYKYIALRYGAKKHTLECLCPEFPTLKGLLGWLIDTLNLPQGERNLLHLFTETGCKC
;
A
#
# COMPACT_ATOMS: atom_id res chain seq x y z
N MET A 1 -9.96 -0.54 -8.81
CA MET A 1 -8.61 -0.40 -9.39
C MET A 1 -7.56 -1.11 -8.53
N LEU A 2 -7.34 -0.67 -7.28
CA LEU A 2 -6.34 -1.28 -6.39
C LEU A 2 -6.54 -2.79 -6.22
N THR A 3 -7.78 -3.25 -6.09
CA THR A 3 -8.14 -4.68 -6.10
C THR A 3 -7.50 -5.42 -7.28
N ALA A 4 -7.73 -4.96 -8.51
CA ALA A 4 -7.21 -5.62 -9.70
C ALA A 4 -5.67 -5.61 -9.77
N ILE A 5 -5.04 -4.50 -9.36
CA ILE A 5 -3.58 -4.37 -9.29
C ILE A 5 -3.01 -5.41 -8.33
N LEU A 6 -3.58 -5.51 -7.12
CA LEU A 6 -3.08 -6.39 -6.06
C LEU A 6 -3.44 -7.86 -6.30
N SER A 7 -4.59 -8.16 -6.92
CA SER A 7 -4.92 -9.51 -7.42
C SER A 7 -3.87 -10.00 -8.41
N ARG A 8 -3.37 -9.12 -9.30
CA ARG A 8 -2.35 -9.47 -10.29
C ARG A 8 -0.95 -9.55 -9.68
N ALA A 9 -0.66 -8.72 -8.68
CA ALA A 9 0.63 -8.72 -8.00
C ALA A 9 0.92 -10.04 -7.29
N VAL A 10 -0.10 -10.63 -6.65
CA VAL A 10 0.00 -11.88 -5.89
C VAL A 10 -1.12 -12.84 -6.34
N PRO A 11 -1.01 -13.44 -7.53
CA PRO A 11 -2.10 -14.21 -8.15
C PRO A 11 -2.47 -15.50 -7.38
N GLU A 12 -1.62 -15.97 -6.48
CA GLU A 12 -1.85 -17.15 -5.63
C GLU A 12 -2.76 -16.87 -4.42
N VAL A 13 -3.11 -15.61 -4.16
CA VAL A 13 -4.02 -15.21 -3.07
C VAL A 13 -5.27 -14.58 -3.67
N ARG A 14 -6.45 -15.04 -3.22
CA ARG A 14 -7.72 -14.42 -3.59
C ARG A 14 -7.80 -13.02 -3.00
N VAL A 15 -8.07 -12.04 -3.84
CA VAL A 15 -8.29 -10.63 -3.46
C VAL A 15 -9.68 -10.23 -3.94
N GLU A 16 -10.57 -9.94 -3.00
CA GLU A 16 -11.95 -9.54 -3.27
C GLU A 16 -12.11 -8.02 -3.22
N SER A 17 -11.56 -7.40 -2.18
CA SER A 17 -11.59 -5.97 -1.96
C SER A 17 -10.21 -5.47 -1.52
N VAL A 18 -9.91 -4.22 -1.84
CA VAL A 18 -8.75 -3.51 -1.33
C VAL A 18 -9.18 -2.11 -0.97
N GLU A 19 -8.82 -1.70 0.24
CA GLU A 19 -9.07 -0.38 0.77
C GLU A 19 -7.76 0.26 1.24
N VAL A 20 -7.61 1.57 1.01
CA VAL A 20 -6.60 2.34 1.72
C VAL A 20 -7.25 2.86 2.98
N LYS A 21 -6.82 2.33 4.13
CA LYS A 21 -7.26 2.78 5.44
C LYS A 21 -6.30 3.82 5.97
N TRP A 22 -6.83 4.73 6.77
CA TRP A 22 -6.02 5.66 7.53
C TRP A 22 -6.50 5.77 8.96
N TRP A 23 -5.57 6.04 9.87
CA TRP A 23 -5.87 6.34 11.27
C TRP A 23 -4.82 7.29 11.83
N SER A 24 -5.16 8.00 12.90
CA SER A 24 -4.22 8.77 13.71
C SER A 24 -3.69 7.88 14.83
N ASP A 25 -2.38 7.67 14.90
CA ASP A 25 -1.78 6.84 15.96
C ASP A 25 -1.94 7.48 17.36
N GLU A 26 -2.04 8.81 17.46
CA GLU A 26 -2.26 9.51 18.73
C GLU A 26 -3.31 10.62 18.66
N PRO A 27 -4.08 10.88 19.73
CA PRO A 27 -5.09 11.94 19.76
C PRO A 27 -4.53 13.35 19.60
N ASP A 28 -3.26 13.56 19.98
CA ASP A 28 -2.61 14.88 20.07
C ASP A 28 -1.52 15.12 19.01
N THR A 29 -1.30 14.16 18.09
CA THR A 29 -0.37 14.34 16.96
C THR A 29 -1.12 14.17 15.64
N SER A 30 -0.81 15.03 14.68
CA SER A 30 -1.36 14.99 13.31
C SER A 30 -0.75 13.89 12.44
N ASP A 31 -0.21 12.83 13.05
CA ASP A 31 0.51 11.78 12.32
C ASP A 31 -0.49 10.75 11.78
N GLU A 32 -1.18 11.14 10.72
CA GLU A 32 -1.99 10.24 9.91
C GLU A 32 -1.11 9.11 9.35
N VAL A 33 -1.59 7.88 9.50
CA VAL A 33 -0.99 6.69 8.93
C VAL A 33 -1.90 6.15 7.86
N TYR A 34 -1.32 5.80 6.71
CA TYR A 34 -2.00 5.17 5.59
C TYR A 34 -1.48 3.74 5.44
N VAL A 35 -2.41 2.79 5.27
CA VAL A 35 -2.12 1.36 5.03
C VAL A 35 -3.03 0.79 3.95
N VAL A 36 -2.58 -0.27 3.29
CA VAL A 36 -3.42 -1.03 2.34
C VAL A 36 -4.00 -2.26 3.04
N PHE A 37 -5.32 -2.27 3.20
CA PHE A 37 -6.05 -3.42 3.71
C PHE A 37 -6.57 -4.28 2.54
N VAL A 38 -6.48 -5.61 2.67
CA VAL A 38 -6.81 -6.57 1.61
C VAL A 38 -7.71 -7.64 2.17
N GLU A 39 -8.85 -7.89 1.53
CA GLU A 39 -9.79 -8.94 1.91
C GLU A 39 -9.82 -10.09 0.88
N PRO A 40 -10.14 -11.32 1.32
CA PRO A 40 -10.54 -11.71 2.67
C PRO A 40 -9.36 -12.02 3.61
N ASP A 41 -8.16 -12.25 3.09
CA ASP A 41 -7.02 -12.72 3.88
C ASP A 41 -5.83 -11.75 3.80
N HIS A 42 -5.93 -10.66 4.57
CA HIS A 42 -4.91 -9.60 4.63
C HIS A 42 -3.52 -10.16 4.98
N LYS A 43 -3.46 -11.03 5.99
CA LYS A 43 -2.19 -11.59 6.48
C LYS A 43 -1.51 -12.43 5.40
N ARG A 44 -2.23 -13.41 4.84
CA ARG A 44 -1.67 -14.30 3.82
C ARG A 44 -1.25 -13.55 2.56
N TYR A 45 -2.01 -12.51 2.18
CA TYR A 45 -1.66 -11.66 1.05
C TYR A 45 -0.26 -11.06 1.23
N TRP A 46 -0.02 -10.40 2.38
CA TRP A 46 1.25 -9.74 2.64
C TRP A 46 2.42 -10.70 2.82
N GLU A 47 2.20 -11.85 3.47
CA GLU A 47 3.23 -12.90 3.57
C GLU A 47 3.70 -13.34 2.17
N ARG A 48 2.77 -13.54 1.23
CA ARG A 48 3.10 -13.92 -0.15
C ARG A 48 3.72 -12.76 -0.94
N PHE A 49 3.23 -11.55 -0.72
CA PHE A 49 3.82 -10.34 -1.29
C PHE A 49 5.30 -10.20 -0.92
N HIS A 50 5.66 -10.39 0.36
CA HIS A 50 7.05 -10.27 0.83
C HIS A 50 7.99 -11.27 0.15
N VAL A 51 7.51 -12.51 -0.07
CA VAL A 51 8.27 -13.54 -0.79
C VAL A 51 8.51 -13.14 -2.24
N ARG A 52 7.49 -12.57 -2.90
CA ARG A 52 7.55 -12.21 -4.32
C ARG A 52 8.31 -10.91 -4.59
N TYR A 53 8.27 -9.96 -3.66
CA TYR A 53 8.87 -8.64 -3.77
C TYR A 53 9.89 -8.40 -2.65
N PRO A 54 11.02 -9.13 -2.59
CA PRO A 54 11.94 -9.09 -1.44
C PRO A 54 12.56 -7.71 -1.17
N HIS A 55 12.54 -6.80 -2.15
CA HIS A 55 13.08 -5.44 -2.02
C HIS A 55 12.04 -4.41 -1.56
N TYR A 56 10.79 -4.82 -1.26
CA TYR A 56 9.71 -3.89 -0.93
C TYR A 56 10.04 -2.96 0.23
N LYS A 57 10.74 -3.44 1.28
CA LYS A 57 11.12 -2.64 2.45
C LYS A 57 12.04 -1.47 2.08
N TYR A 58 13.02 -1.71 1.20
CA TYR A 58 13.95 -0.68 0.75
C TYR A 58 13.25 0.40 -0.07
N ILE A 59 12.29 0.00 -0.91
CA ILE A 59 11.47 0.95 -1.68
C ILE A 59 10.55 1.72 -0.72
N ALA A 60 9.90 1.04 0.24
CA ALA A 60 9.01 1.66 1.22
C ALA A 60 9.71 2.78 2.00
N LEU A 61 10.96 2.56 2.43
CA LEU A 61 11.78 3.58 3.09
C LEU A 61 12.01 4.83 2.23
N ARG A 62 12.25 4.67 0.92
CA ARG A 62 12.39 5.81 -0.01
C ARG A 62 11.11 6.64 -0.11
N TYR A 63 9.97 6.04 0.15
CA TYR A 63 8.65 6.69 0.15
C TYR A 63 8.18 7.11 1.55
N GLY A 64 9.05 7.04 2.55
CA GLY A 64 8.79 7.56 3.89
C GLY A 64 8.04 6.60 4.82
N ALA A 65 8.01 5.29 4.52
CA ALA A 65 7.39 4.32 5.42
C ALA A 65 8.00 4.39 6.83
N LYS A 66 7.15 4.23 7.86
CA LYS A 66 7.58 4.21 9.26
C LYS A 66 8.50 3.00 9.48
N LYS A 67 9.78 3.22 9.80
CA LYS A 67 10.79 2.15 9.86
C LYS A 67 10.41 0.99 10.79
N HIS A 68 9.73 1.27 11.89
CA HIS A 68 9.31 0.24 12.86
C HIS A 68 8.18 -0.66 12.33
N THR A 69 7.46 -0.27 11.28
CA THR A 69 6.34 -1.04 10.69
C THR A 69 6.79 -1.95 9.55
N LEU A 70 8.06 -1.87 9.15
CA LEU A 70 8.59 -2.72 8.08
C LEU A 70 8.70 -4.20 8.47
N GLU A 71 8.69 -4.51 9.76
CA GLU A 71 8.60 -5.88 10.27
C GLU A 71 7.15 -6.35 10.47
N CYS A 72 6.17 -5.45 10.28
CA CYS A 72 4.74 -5.79 10.28
C CYS A 72 4.32 -6.44 8.94
N LEU A 73 3.05 -6.84 8.88
CA LEU A 73 2.47 -7.44 7.68
C LEU A 73 2.41 -6.44 6.51
N CYS A 74 1.92 -5.22 6.72
CA CYS A 74 1.88 -4.19 5.67
C CYS A 74 2.70 -2.98 6.10
N PRO A 75 3.54 -2.40 5.23
CA PRO A 75 4.16 -1.11 5.50
C PRO A 75 3.12 -0.01 5.69
N GLU A 76 3.45 0.91 6.58
CA GLU A 76 2.63 2.07 6.94
C GLU A 76 3.31 3.36 6.50
N PHE A 77 2.53 4.30 5.96
CA PHE A 77 3.05 5.53 5.36
C PHE A 77 2.42 6.78 5.97
N PRO A 78 3.18 7.87 6.14
CA PRO A 78 2.65 9.14 6.65
C PRO A 78 1.81 9.90 5.60
N THR A 79 1.82 9.47 4.34
CA THR A 79 1.05 10.12 3.27
C THR A 79 0.49 9.09 2.30
N LEU A 80 -0.72 9.33 1.79
CA LEU A 80 -1.30 8.54 0.71
C LEU A 80 -0.39 8.52 -0.53
N LYS A 81 0.25 9.65 -0.85
CA LYS A 81 1.19 9.77 -1.98
C LYS A 81 2.40 8.85 -1.81
N GLY A 82 2.96 8.75 -0.60
CA GLY A 82 4.05 7.83 -0.28
C GLY A 82 3.63 6.37 -0.47
N LEU A 83 2.46 5.99 0.06
CA LEU A 83 1.91 4.65 -0.08
C LEU A 83 1.71 4.26 -1.55
N LEU A 84 1.06 5.11 -2.35
CA LEU A 84 0.82 4.79 -3.76
C LEU A 84 2.10 4.82 -4.59
N GLY A 85 3.03 5.74 -4.30
CA GLY A 85 4.35 5.76 -4.93
C GLY A 85 5.13 4.48 -4.67
N TRP A 86 5.10 3.98 -3.43
CA TRP A 86 5.68 2.69 -3.09
C TRP A 86 5.06 1.52 -3.85
N LEU A 87 3.73 1.47 -3.98
CA LEU A 87 3.05 0.43 -4.77
C LEU A 87 3.47 0.48 -6.24
N ILE A 88 3.50 1.69 -6.83
CA ILE A 88 3.90 1.91 -8.22
C ILE A 88 5.28 1.33 -8.51
N ASP A 89 6.26 1.68 -7.67
CA ASP A 89 7.66 1.28 -7.89
C ASP A 89 7.92 -0.18 -7.50
N THR A 90 7.30 -0.66 -6.43
CA THR A 90 7.46 -2.05 -5.98
C THR A 90 6.88 -3.04 -6.99
N LEU A 91 5.71 -2.72 -7.55
CA LEU A 91 5.03 -3.56 -8.54
C LEU A 91 5.49 -3.28 -9.98
N ASN A 92 6.36 -2.28 -10.18
CA ASN A 92 6.78 -1.78 -11.48
C ASN A 92 5.58 -1.55 -12.42
N LEU A 93 4.59 -0.79 -11.94
CA LEU A 93 3.33 -0.62 -12.68
C LEU A 93 3.57 0.10 -14.03
N PRO A 94 2.83 -0.26 -15.09
CA PRO A 94 2.87 0.45 -16.37
C PRO A 94 2.33 1.87 -16.23
N GLN A 95 2.76 2.75 -17.13
CA GLN A 95 2.44 4.19 -17.10
C GLN A 95 0.94 4.48 -16.96
N GLY A 96 0.08 3.70 -17.61
CA GLY A 96 -1.38 3.86 -17.50
C GLY A 96 -1.89 3.70 -16.07
N GLU A 97 -1.44 2.67 -15.37
CA GLU A 97 -1.84 2.43 -13.97
C GLU A 97 -1.21 3.45 -13.01
N ARG A 98 0.03 3.90 -13.30
CA ARG A 98 0.65 5.01 -12.56
C ARG A 98 -0.21 6.27 -12.64
N ASN A 99 -0.65 6.65 -13.84
CA ASN A 99 -1.47 7.84 -14.05
C ASN A 99 -2.81 7.74 -13.28
N LEU A 100 -3.46 6.58 -13.32
CA LEU A 100 -4.70 6.36 -12.59
C LEU A 100 -4.52 6.47 -11.07
N LEU A 101 -3.42 5.93 -10.52
CA LEU A 101 -3.11 6.06 -9.10
C LEU A 101 -2.76 7.50 -8.70
N HIS A 102 -2.09 8.27 -9.56
CA HIS A 102 -1.85 9.69 -9.31
C HIS A 102 -3.17 10.49 -9.27
N LEU A 103 -4.09 10.24 -10.21
CA LEU A 103 -5.41 10.86 -10.19
C LEU A 103 -6.20 10.51 -8.93
N PHE A 104 -6.05 9.28 -8.41
CA PHE A 104 -6.65 8.86 -7.15
C PHE A 104 -6.11 9.67 -5.95
N THR A 105 -4.84 10.09 -5.96
CA THR A 105 -4.29 10.97 -4.91
C THR A 105 -4.80 12.41 -5.00
N GLU A 106 -5.03 12.92 -6.20
CA GLU A 106 -5.44 14.31 -6.44
C GLU A 106 -6.93 14.54 -6.17
N THR A 107 -7.75 13.50 -6.34
CA THR A 107 -9.19 13.57 -6.11
C THR A 107 -9.60 13.46 -4.65
N GLY A 108 -8.64 13.24 -3.73
CA GLY A 108 -8.83 13.38 -2.29
C GLY A 108 -10.13 12.77 -1.79
N CYS A 109 -10.40 11.50 -2.12
CA CYS A 109 -11.57 10.80 -1.60
C CYS A 109 -11.45 10.66 -0.08
N LYS A 110 -11.92 11.69 0.63
CA LYS A 110 -12.48 11.61 1.96
C LYS A 110 -13.81 10.87 1.82
N CYS A 111 -13.75 9.54 1.83
CA CYS A 111 -14.92 8.74 2.14
C CYS A 111 -15.08 8.68 3.66
#